data_AF-A0A2N0PU60-F1
#
_entry.id   AF-A0A2N0PU60-F1
#
_cell.length_a   1.000
_cell.length_b   1.000
_cell.length_c   1.000
_cell.angle_alpha   90.00
_cell.angle_beta   90.00
_cell.angle_gamma   90.00
#
_symmetry.space_group_name_H-M   'P 1'
#
loop_
_entity.id
_entity.type
_entity.pdbx_description
1 polymer ?
#
loop_
_entity_poly.entity_id
_entity_poly.type
_entity_poly.pdbx_seq_one_letter_code
_entity_poly.pdbx_strand_id
1 'polypeptide(L)'
;MPMWEDEANQKGGRFTICPPRNQLNSLWDSIVLLLAGETIDDKDLICGAVCARRDRGDRVELWISGDAYSRDIDRIRDLLSMELGHEMKEMKNVKYKKHLGKP
;
A
#
# COMPACT_ATOMS: atom_id res chain seq x y z
N MET A 1 14.91 -6.83 -2.98
CA MET A 1 14.52 -6.90 -1.56
C MET A 1 13.40 -5.88 -1.30
N PRO A 2 12.69 -5.91 -0.15
CA PRO A 2 11.74 -4.87 0.21
C PRO A 2 12.50 -3.64 0.75
N MET A 3 13.46 -3.15 -0.02
CA MET A 3 14.21 -1.93 0.27
C MET A 3 13.95 -0.94 -0.85
N TRP A 4 13.69 0.32 -0.48
CA TRP A 4 13.48 1.41 -1.43
C TRP A 4 14.69 1.66 -2.34
N GLU A 5 15.87 1.12 -1.98
CA GLU A 5 17.12 1.18 -2.74
C GLU A 5 17.18 0.18 -3.91
N ASP A 6 16.32 -0.84 -3.95
CA ASP A 6 16.22 -1.73 -5.12
C ASP A 6 15.73 -0.93 -6.33
N GLU A 7 16.37 -1.13 -7.50
CA GLU A 7 16.07 -0.39 -8.74
C GLU A 7 14.58 -0.46 -9.13
N ALA A 8 13.92 -1.57 -8.83
CA ALA A 8 12.48 -1.78 -9.03
C ALA A 8 11.60 -0.85 -8.15
N ASN A 9 12.07 -0.53 -6.93
CA ASN A 9 11.34 0.29 -5.95
C ASN A 9 11.68 1.78 -6.06
N GLN A 10 12.87 2.15 -6.54
CA GLN A 10 13.30 3.55 -6.63
C GLN A 10 12.40 4.41 -7.53
N LYS A 11 11.87 3.83 -8.61
CA LYS A 11 10.97 4.51 -9.56
C LYS A 11 9.50 4.43 -9.13
N GLY A 12 9.20 3.59 -8.14
CA GLY A 12 7.87 3.33 -7.64
C GLY A 12 7.40 4.32 -6.59
N GLY A 13 6.50 3.85 -5.76
CA GLY A 13 5.93 4.64 -4.67
C GLY A 13 5.09 3.80 -3.76
N ARG A 14 4.35 4.46 -2.88
CA ARG A 14 3.57 3.79 -1.86
C ARG A 14 2.25 4.46 -1.58
N PHE A 15 1.27 3.65 -1.20
CA PHE A 15 0.16 4.09 -0.39
C PHE A 15 0.57 4.03 1.09
N THR A 16 0.16 5.02 1.87
CA THR A 16 0.36 5.03 3.33
C THR A 16 -0.98 5.15 4.02
N ILE A 17 -1.31 4.17 4.85
CA ILE A 17 -2.51 4.11 5.66
C ILE A 17 -2.09 4.24 7.13
N CYS A 18 -2.76 5.13 7.86
CA CYS A 18 -2.51 5.37 9.27
C CYS A 18 -3.73 4.93 10.08
N PRO A 19 -3.84 3.64 10.45
CA PRO A 19 -4.99 3.16 11.20
C PRO A 19 -4.97 3.63 12.66
N PRO A 20 -6.14 3.69 13.32
CA PRO A 20 -6.23 3.65 14.77
C PRO A 20 -5.47 2.43 15.34
N ARG A 21 -4.85 2.57 16.52
CA ARG A 21 -4.04 1.50 17.13
C ARG A 21 -4.76 0.16 17.25
N ASN A 22 -6.06 0.17 17.52
CA ASN A 22 -6.88 -1.03 17.67
C ASN A 22 -7.27 -1.69 16.34
N GLN A 23 -7.10 -1.02 15.21
CA GLN A 23 -7.40 -1.54 13.86
C GLN A 23 -6.15 -1.96 13.09
N LEU A 24 -4.95 -1.80 13.65
CA LEU A 24 -3.70 -2.11 12.95
C LEU A 24 -3.63 -3.58 12.52
N ASN A 25 -3.91 -4.50 13.45
CA ASN A 25 -3.80 -5.93 13.18
C ASN A 25 -4.83 -6.37 12.14
N SER A 26 -6.09 -5.96 12.28
CA SER A 26 -7.14 -6.31 11.30
C SER A 26 -6.83 -5.74 9.92
N LEU A 27 -6.37 -4.49 9.83
CA LEU A 27 -5.95 -3.91 8.55
C LEU A 27 -4.78 -4.68 7.94
N TRP A 28 -3.78 -5.03 8.75
CA TRP A 28 -2.62 -5.78 8.28
C TRP A 28 -3.01 -7.15 7.76
N ASP A 29 -3.82 -7.89 8.50
CA ASP A 29 -4.31 -9.22 8.11
C ASP A 29 -5.11 -9.13 6.80
N SER A 30 -6.00 -8.14 6.66
CA SER A 30 -6.76 -7.93 5.43
C SER A 30 -5.86 -7.60 4.24
N ILE A 31 -4.83 -6.75 4.40
CA ILE A 31 -3.87 -6.45 3.32
C ILE A 31 -3.08 -7.71 2.92
N VAL A 32 -2.62 -8.51 3.89
CA VAL A 32 -1.90 -9.76 3.62
C VAL A 32 -2.79 -10.74 2.86
N LEU A 33 -4.06 -10.88 3.25
CA LEU A 33 -5.01 -11.74 2.55
C LEU A 33 -5.29 -11.27 1.12
N LEU A 34 -5.48 -9.96 0.92
CA LEU A 34 -5.70 -9.39 -0.41
C LEU A 34 -4.50 -9.57 -1.35
N LEU A 35 -3.28 -9.52 -0.81
CA LEU A 35 -2.05 -9.81 -1.58
C LEU A 35 -1.91 -11.30 -1.89
N ALA A 36 -2.11 -12.16 -0.90
CA ALA A 36 -2.00 -13.61 -1.08
C ALA A 36 -3.08 -14.15 -2.04
N GLY A 37 -4.25 -13.51 -2.08
CA GLY A 37 -5.33 -13.81 -3.03
C GLY A 37 -5.22 -13.09 -4.37
N GLU A 38 -4.13 -12.37 -4.64
CA GLU A 38 -3.90 -11.57 -5.87
C GLU A 38 -5.03 -10.58 -6.19
N THR A 39 -5.87 -10.24 -5.22
CA THR A 39 -7.08 -9.42 -5.41
C THR A 39 -6.72 -7.98 -5.75
N ILE A 40 -5.66 -7.47 -5.13
CA ILE A 40 -5.13 -6.13 -5.35
C ILE A 40 -3.85 -6.11 -6.20
N ASP A 41 -3.31 -7.27 -6.59
CA ASP A 41 -2.06 -7.41 -7.32
C ASP A 41 -2.17 -8.34 -8.55
N ASP A 42 -3.15 -8.08 -9.43
CA ASP A 42 -3.41 -8.95 -10.59
C ASP A 42 -2.38 -8.85 -11.73
N LYS A 43 -1.35 -8.02 -11.56
CA LYS A 43 -0.35 -7.69 -12.59
C LYS A 43 1.09 -7.67 -12.08
N ASP A 44 1.35 -8.22 -10.90
CA ASP A 44 2.67 -8.18 -10.25
C ASP A 44 3.24 -6.74 -10.11
N LEU A 45 2.36 -5.78 -9.84
CA LEU A 45 2.72 -4.37 -9.69
C LEU A 45 2.94 -3.97 -8.23
N ILE A 46 2.63 -4.83 -7.26
CA ILE A 46 2.90 -4.59 -5.85
C ILE A 46 4.22 -5.27 -5.46
N CYS A 47 5.17 -4.47 -5.01
CA CYS A 47 6.46 -4.95 -4.56
C CYS A 47 6.40 -5.55 -3.14
N GLY A 48 5.41 -5.12 -2.36
CA GLY A 48 5.15 -5.66 -1.02
C GLY A 48 4.38 -4.71 -0.13
N ALA A 49 4.20 -5.13 1.12
CA ALA A 49 3.58 -4.33 2.16
C ALA A 49 4.44 -4.29 3.42
N VAL A 50 4.35 -3.18 4.17
CA VAL A 50 5.10 -2.95 5.40
C VAL A 50 4.15 -2.49 6.49
N CYS A 51 4.14 -3.17 7.63
CA CYS A 51 3.50 -2.72 8.85
C CYS A 51 4.55 -2.15 9.82
N ALA A 52 4.30 -0.97 10.36
CA ALA A 52 5.19 -0.32 11.32
C ALA A 52 4.40 0.21 12.52
N ARG A 53 4.66 -0.35 13.71
CA ARG A 53 4.21 0.23 14.97
C ARG A 53 5.08 1.42 15.36
N ARG A 54 4.47 2.55 15.71
CA ARG A 54 5.20 3.77 16.10
C ARG A 54 4.54 4.50 17.25
N ASP A 55 5.33 5.31 17.96
CA ASP A 55 4.83 6.12 19.07
C ASP A 55 3.80 7.16 18.63
N ARG A 56 4.03 7.79 17.47
CA ARG A 56 3.21 8.88 16.91
C ARG A 56 2.19 8.41 15.87
N GLY A 57 1.78 7.16 15.93
CA GLY A 57 0.77 6.58 15.04
C GLY A 57 1.34 5.48 14.16
N ASP A 58 0.67 4.33 14.21
CA ASP A 58 1.03 3.14 13.44
C ASP A 58 0.76 3.38 11.95
N ARG A 59 1.45 2.64 11.09
CA ARG A 59 1.32 2.75 9.64
C ARG A 59 1.34 1.40 8.97
N VAL A 60 0.55 1.29 7.91
CA VAL A 60 0.70 0.24 6.90
C VAL A 60 1.00 0.91 5.56
N GLU A 61 2.02 0.43 4.86
CA GLU A 61 2.43 0.92 3.56
C GLU A 61 2.33 -0.20 2.52
N LEU A 62 1.80 0.12 1.35
CA LEU A 62 1.74 -0.77 0.19
C LEU A 62 2.65 -0.18 -0.88
N TRP A 63 3.67 -0.92 -1.29
CA TRP A 63 4.70 -0.44 -2.21
C TRP A 63 4.38 -0.93 -3.62
N ILE A 64 4.36 0.01 -4.57
CA ILE A 64 3.98 -0.20 -5.95
C ILE A 64 5.23 -0.02 -6.81
N SER A 65 5.41 -0.92 -7.77
CA SER A 65 6.50 -0.93 -8.74
C SER A 65 6.57 0.37 -9.53
N GLY A 66 7.79 0.75 -9.91
CA GLY A 66 8.03 1.84 -10.85
C GLY A 66 7.46 1.62 -12.26
N ASP A 67 7.10 0.38 -12.58
CA ASP A 67 6.47 0.01 -13.87
C ASP A 67 4.97 0.32 -13.91
N ALA A 68 4.36 0.65 -12.76
CA ALA A 68 2.94 0.99 -12.69
C ALA A 68 2.65 2.36 -13.31
N TYR A 69 1.69 2.41 -14.23
CA TYR A 69 1.16 3.67 -14.76
C TYR A 69 0.11 4.25 -13.82
N SER A 70 -0.26 5.53 -14.02
CA SER A 70 -1.29 6.21 -13.22
C SER A 70 -2.60 5.41 -13.14
N ARG A 71 -3.01 4.78 -14.24
CA ARG A 71 -4.22 3.94 -14.29
C ARG A 71 -4.15 2.71 -13.38
N ASP A 72 -2.97 2.13 -13.21
CA ASP A 72 -2.78 0.96 -12.37
C ASP A 72 -2.79 1.37 -10.90
N ILE A 73 -2.18 2.51 -10.57
CA ILE A 73 -2.23 3.11 -9.23
C ILE A 73 -3.69 3.43 -8.85
N ASP A 74 -4.47 3.99 -9.77
CA ASP A 74 -5.88 4.31 -9.55
C ASP A 74 -6.71 3.03 -9.38
N ARG A 75 -6.49 1.99 -10.20
CA ARG A 75 -7.13 0.67 -10.04
C ARG A 75 -6.84 0.07 -8.67
N ILE A 76 -5.59 0.07 -8.22
CA ILE A 76 -5.21 -0.48 -6.91
C ILE A 76 -5.91 0.30 -5.79
N ARG A 77 -6.02 1.64 -5.91
CA ARG A 77 -6.78 2.47 -4.96
C ARG A 77 -8.25 2.07 -4.90
N ASP A 78 -8.87 1.88 -6.06
CA ASP A 78 -10.28 1.52 -6.16
C ASP A 78 -10.54 0.15 -5.54
N LEU A 79 -9.67 -0.83 -5.79
CA LEU A 79 -9.75 -2.16 -5.19
C LEU A 79 -9.58 -2.10 -3.65
N LEU A 80 -8.57 -1.38 -3.16
CA LEU A 80 -8.41 -1.15 -1.71
C LEU A 80 -9.66 -0.48 -1.10
N SER A 81 -10.26 0.47 -1.81
CA SER A 81 -11.48 1.12 -1.36
C SER A 81 -12.71 0.20 -1.40
N MET A 82 -12.81 -0.72 -2.36
CA MET A 82 -13.92 -1.67 -2.44
C MET A 82 -13.83 -2.68 -1.30
N GLU A 83 -12.66 -3.25 -1.10
CA GLU A 83 -12.44 -4.33 -0.13
C GLU A 83 -12.40 -3.80 1.31
N LEU A 84 -11.74 -2.67 1.56
CA LEU A 84 -11.49 -2.18 2.92
C LEU A 84 -12.33 -0.94 3.29
N GLY A 85 -13.09 -0.37 2.34
CA GLY A 85 -13.82 0.88 2.55
C GLY A 85 -14.98 0.79 3.56
N HIS A 86 -15.46 -0.43 3.83
CA HIS A 86 -16.49 -0.67 4.84
C HIS A 86 -15.93 -0.59 6.27
N GLU A 87 -14.66 -0.96 6.48
CA GLU A 87 -13.95 -0.84 7.75
C GLU A 87 -13.31 0.54 7.91
N MET A 88 -12.77 1.11 6.82
CA MET A 88 -11.99 2.34 6.81
C MET A 88 -12.40 3.25 5.64
N LYS A 89 -13.28 4.21 5.90
CA LYS A 89 -13.83 5.12 4.87
C LYS A 89 -12.75 5.96 4.19
N GLU A 90 -11.61 6.18 4.87
CA GLU A 90 -10.46 6.93 4.38
C GLU A 90 -9.73 6.24 3.22
N MET A 91 -9.98 4.94 2.97
CA MET A 91 -9.36 4.19 1.87
C MET A 91 -9.63 4.82 0.51
N LYS A 92 -10.81 5.42 0.31
CA LYS A 92 -11.15 6.18 -0.91
C LYS A 92 -10.15 7.29 -1.23
N ASN A 93 -9.54 7.85 -0.19
CA ASN A 93 -8.67 9.02 -0.29
C ASN A 93 -7.21 8.68 -0.01
N VAL A 94 -6.83 7.40 -0.03
CA VAL A 94 -5.44 6.99 0.22
C VAL A 94 -4.54 7.57 -0.87
N LYS A 95 -3.55 8.36 -0.44
CA LYS A 95 -2.68 9.11 -1.34
C LYS A 95 -1.47 8.26 -1.73
N TYR A 96 -1.25 8.15 -3.03
CA TYR A 96 0.00 7.63 -3.56
C TYR A 96 1.09 8.68 -3.40
N LYS A 97 2.27 8.26 -2.95
CA LYS A 97 3.48 9.09 -2.91
C LYS A 97 4.63 8.32 -3.52
N LYS A 98 5.32 8.91 -4.49
CA LYS A 98 6.58 8.36 -5.00
C LYS A 98 7.58 8.19 -3.86
N HIS A 99 8.40 7.14 -3.94
CA HIS A 99 9.55 7.03 -3.06
C HIS A 99 10.46 8.24 -3.30
N LEU A 100 11.04 8.78 -2.23
CA LEU A 100 12.02 9.85 -2.37
C LEU A 100 13.26 9.25 -3.04
N GLY A 101 13.39 9.43 -4.36
CA GLY A 101 14.68 9.33 -5.01
C GLY A 101 15.60 10.38 -4.40
N LYS A 102 16.90 10.09 -4.31
CA LYS A 102 17.89 11.14 -4.02
C LYS A 102 17.67 12.30 -5.02
N PRO A 103 17.80 13.57 -4.58
CA PRO A 103 17.73 14.72 -5.48
C PRO A 103 18.72 14.61 -6.64
#